data_AF-A0A925WDT3-F1
#
_entry.id   AF-A0A925WDT3-F1
#
_cell.length_a   1.000
_cell.length_b   1.000
_cell.length_c   1.000
_cell.angle_alpha   90.00
_cell.angle_beta   90.00
_cell.angle_gamma   90.00
#
_symmetry.space_group_name_H-M   'P 1'
#
loop_
_entity.id
_entity.type
_entity.pdbx_description
1 polymer ?
#
loop_
_entity_poly.entity_id
_entity_poly.type
_entity_poly.pdbx_seq_one_letter_code
_entity_poly.pdbx_strand_id
1 'polypeptide(L)'
;MASWPGSLGKYFLYRVLRIGLAAEGRSTRLPAALNFIVPFNEIEINLDMTRGNIPPWLVELNLRRLVNQVILKCSRVRIVSYPRSGRTWLRLMLHDLSVDPRFTHAGAKRKLGRGPDTICSSIADYFGKRVLFLLRDPRDTVVSHFHHCVRQKYWDGDLPGFVRSPKTGFERLLVFNLGWLEANAHFKAFAALRYEDLKQDTEAELARVISFLACGLSGSEQISKAAAAQSFDHMKKREKSGELHLRFGNRFTASSEHDNQRIVRRGVIGGHMDELAPAEQEFCEELLTRYNYNLNIDRFIAEAAWPRNGQP
;
A
#
# COMPACT_ATOMS: atom_id res chain seq x y z
N MET A 1 4.89 -24.90 11.99
CA MET A 1 5.77 -24.25 12.99
C MET A 1 7.20 -24.64 12.67
N ALA A 2 8.02 -23.69 12.24
CA ALA A 2 9.47 -23.87 12.15
C ALA A 2 10.09 -22.57 12.67
N SER A 3 10.53 -22.61 13.92
CA SER A 3 11.24 -21.51 14.58
C SER A 3 12.61 -21.34 13.93
N TRP A 4 12.81 -20.21 13.27
CA TRP A 4 14.12 -19.79 12.78
C TRP A 4 15.04 -19.50 13.97
N PRO A 5 16.23 -20.12 14.07
CA PRO A 5 17.18 -19.82 15.13
C PRO A 5 17.72 -18.39 14.93
N GLY A 6 17.46 -17.51 15.89
CA GLY A 6 17.81 -16.09 15.86
C GLY A 6 19.32 -15.77 15.76
N SER A 7 20.20 -16.78 15.74
CA SER A 7 21.65 -16.63 15.59
C SER A 7 22.10 -16.59 14.13
N LEU A 8 21.46 -17.33 13.21
CA LEU A 8 21.89 -17.44 11.80
C LEU A 8 21.69 -16.13 11.02
N GLY A 9 20.61 -15.39 11.29
CA GLY A 9 20.35 -14.10 10.64
C GLY A 9 21.35 -13.01 11.03
N LYS A 10 21.86 -13.02 12.27
CA LYS A 10 22.93 -12.12 12.70
C LYS A 10 24.27 -12.50 12.07
N TYR A 11 24.59 -13.79 12.00
CA TYR A 11 25.81 -14.28 11.35
C TYR A 11 25.85 -13.99 9.85
N PHE A 12 24.72 -14.12 9.15
CA PHE A 12 24.63 -13.82 7.71
C PHE A 12 24.83 -12.31 7.45
N LEU A 13 24.16 -11.46 8.22
CA LEU A 13 24.32 -10.00 8.13
C LEU A 13 25.76 -9.56 8.44
N TYR A 14 26.39 -10.18 9.45
CA TYR A 14 27.79 -9.92 9.84
C TYR A 14 28.78 -10.33 8.74
N ARG A 15 28.49 -11.40 8.00
CA ARG A 15 29.35 -11.92 6.92
C ARG A 15 29.23 -11.08 5.65
N VAL A 16 28.02 -10.64 5.29
CA VAL A 16 27.80 -9.73 4.15
C VAL A 16 28.49 -8.38 4.39
N LEU A 17 28.38 -7.82 5.61
CA LEU A 17 29.09 -6.57 5.96
C LEU A 17 30.62 -6.73 6.02
N ARG A 18 31.14 -7.88 6.45
CA ARG A 18 32.59 -8.15 6.45
C ARG A 18 33.18 -8.33 5.06
N ILE A 19 32.45 -8.94 4.13
CA ILE A 19 32.94 -9.17 2.76
C ILE A 19 33.14 -7.84 2.03
N GLY A 20 32.24 -6.86 2.24
CA GLY A 20 32.44 -5.50 1.71
C GLY A 20 33.67 -4.79 2.27
N LEU A 21 33.97 -4.93 3.57
CA LEU A 21 35.13 -4.29 4.21
C LEU A 21 36.47 -4.96 3.86
N ALA A 22 36.47 -6.26 3.54
CA ALA A 22 37.69 -6.99 3.18
C ALA A 22 38.11 -6.74 1.72
N ALA A 23 37.18 -6.42 0.82
CA ALA A 23 37.46 -6.10 -0.57
C ALA A 23 38.26 -4.79 -0.75
N GLU A 24 38.22 -3.88 0.24
CA GLU A 24 38.92 -2.58 0.21
C GLU A 24 40.24 -2.55 1.02
N GLY A 25 40.70 -3.69 1.54
CA GLY A 25 42.01 -3.77 2.21
C GLY A 25 42.15 -3.00 3.53
N ARG A 26 41.04 -2.69 4.23
CA ARG A 26 41.09 -1.96 5.51
C ARG A 26 40.82 -2.85 6.73
N SER A 27 41.57 -2.57 7.80
CA SER A 27 41.63 -3.30 9.08
C SER A 27 40.27 -3.46 9.78
N THR A 28 40.11 -4.59 10.47
CA THR A 28 38.88 -5.19 11.00
C THR A 28 38.30 -4.57 12.28
N ARG A 29 38.55 -3.28 12.56
CA ARG A 29 37.92 -2.57 13.69
C ARG A 29 36.90 -1.55 13.19
N LEU A 30 35.61 -1.80 13.47
CA LEU A 30 34.49 -0.89 13.18
C LEU A 30 34.52 0.33 14.13
N PRO A 31 34.64 1.58 13.63
CA PRO A 31 34.39 2.79 14.42
C PRO A 31 32.91 2.92 14.82
N ALA A 32 32.67 3.54 15.99
CA ALA A 32 31.37 3.67 16.64
C ALA A 32 30.34 4.58 15.91
N ALA A 33 30.71 5.21 14.80
CA ALA A 33 29.80 5.97 13.96
C ALA A 33 30.32 5.97 12.53
N LEU A 34 29.58 5.35 11.62
CA LEU A 34 29.85 5.40 10.18
C LEU A 34 28.56 5.73 9.44
N ASN A 35 28.45 6.99 9.04
CA ASN A 35 27.60 7.42 7.94
C ASN A 35 28.25 6.91 6.65
N PHE A 36 27.89 5.71 6.22
CA PHE A 36 28.21 5.24 4.87
C PHE A 36 27.05 5.58 3.94
N ILE A 37 27.28 6.53 3.05
CA ILE A 37 26.56 6.63 1.78
C ILE A 37 27.40 5.80 0.80
N VAL A 38 27.11 4.51 0.69
CA VAL A 38 27.66 3.69 -0.40
C VAL A 38 26.67 3.80 -1.56
N PRO A 39 27.08 4.27 -2.74
CA PRO A 39 26.27 4.16 -3.96
C PRO A 39 25.98 2.67 -4.18
N PHE A 40 24.70 2.29 -4.24
CA PHE A 40 24.28 0.88 -4.24
C PHE A 40 24.79 0.07 -5.45
N ASN A 41 25.31 0.74 -6.48
CA ASN A 41 25.87 0.13 -7.68
C ASN A 41 27.19 -0.63 -7.43
N GLU A 42 27.80 -0.53 -6.24
CA GLU A 42 29.11 -1.12 -5.93
C GLU A 42 29.04 -2.30 -4.94
N ILE A 43 27.85 -2.76 -4.52
CA ILE A 43 27.73 -3.89 -3.59
C ILE A 43 27.84 -5.22 -4.36
N GLU A 44 29.07 -5.70 -4.59
CA GLU A 44 29.31 -7.09 -5.03
C GLU A 44 29.15 -8.06 -3.85
N ILE A 45 28.05 -8.82 -3.85
CA ILE A 45 27.81 -9.89 -2.89
C ILE A 45 28.32 -11.21 -3.47
N ASN A 46 29.57 -11.57 -3.15
CA ASN A 46 30.10 -12.91 -3.45
C ASN A 46 29.49 -13.95 -2.50
N LEU A 47 28.50 -14.70 -2.97
CA LEU A 47 27.94 -15.86 -2.27
C LEU A 47 28.59 -17.14 -2.80
N ASP A 48 29.34 -17.80 -1.91
CA ASP A 48 29.95 -19.11 -2.16
C ASP A 48 28.86 -20.18 -2.32
N MET A 49 28.63 -20.58 -3.58
CA MET A 49 27.58 -21.51 -4.03
C MET A 49 27.94 -23.00 -3.83
N THR A 50 29.01 -23.31 -3.11
CA THR A 50 29.56 -24.68 -3.04
C THR A 50 28.73 -25.67 -2.22
N ARG A 51 27.64 -25.27 -1.55
CA ARG A 51 26.81 -26.18 -0.74
C ARG A 51 25.31 -25.95 -0.95
N GLY A 52 24.82 -26.41 -2.09
CA GLY A 52 23.38 -26.54 -2.41
C GLY A 52 23.01 -25.88 -3.72
N ASN A 53 22.32 -26.61 -4.61
CA ASN A 53 21.79 -26.13 -5.89
C ASN A 53 20.64 -25.12 -5.69
N ILE A 54 20.91 -23.97 -5.08
CA ILE A 54 19.98 -22.85 -5.04
C ILE A 54 20.25 -22.02 -6.31
N PRO A 55 19.26 -21.87 -7.21
CA PRO A 55 19.44 -21.06 -8.40
C PRO A 55 19.83 -19.60 -8.04
N PRO A 56 20.77 -18.97 -8.77
CA PRO A 56 21.22 -17.59 -8.47
C PRO A 56 20.08 -16.57 -8.36
N TRP A 57 19.05 -16.67 -9.21
CA TRP A 57 17.89 -15.79 -9.17
C TRP A 57 17.12 -15.85 -7.85
N LEU A 58 17.09 -17.02 -7.18
CA LEU A 58 16.38 -17.19 -5.91
C LEU A 58 17.13 -16.52 -4.77
N VAL A 59 18.46 -16.52 -4.84
CA VAL A 59 19.34 -15.82 -3.92
C VAL A 59 19.16 -14.30 -4.08
N GLU A 60 19.19 -13.81 -5.32
CA GLU A 60 18.96 -12.40 -5.64
C GLU A 60 17.59 -11.91 -5.15
N LEU A 61 16.53 -12.70 -5.40
CA LEU A 61 15.18 -12.40 -4.94
C LEU A 61 15.09 -12.31 -3.40
N ASN A 62 15.72 -13.24 -2.69
CA ASN A 62 15.74 -13.25 -1.23
C ASN A 62 16.53 -12.06 -0.65
N LEU A 63 17.66 -11.72 -1.26
CA LEU A 63 18.47 -10.55 -0.88
C LEU A 63 17.69 -9.25 -1.11
N ARG A 64 17.10 -9.08 -2.30
CA ARG A 64 16.28 -7.90 -2.62
C ARG A 64 15.12 -7.74 -1.64
N ARG A 65 14.41 -8.82 -1.33
CA ARG A 65 13.35 -8.81 -0.32
C ARG A 65 13.89 -8.40 1.05
N LEU A 66 15.01 -8.98 1.49
CA LEU A 66 15.63 -8.65 2.78
C LEU A 66 16.01 -7.17 2.86
N VAL A 67 16.71 -6.63 1.87
CA VAL A 67 17.13 -5.23 1.81
C VAL A 67 15.93 -4.31 1.83
N ASN A 68 14.92 -4.56 0.98
CA ASN A 68 13.69 -3.77 0.95
C ASN A 68 12.99 -3.78 2.32
N GLN A 69 12.93 -4.93 3.01
CA GLN A 69 12.32 -5.00 4.34
C GLN A 69 13.08 -4.18 5.40
N VAL A 70 14.42 -4.17 5.33
CA VAL A 70 15.23 -3.33 6.21
C VAL A 70 14.95 -1.85 5.93
N ILE A 71 14.97 -1.43 4.66
CA ILE A 71 14.65 -0.06 4.25
C ILE A 71 13.28 0.37 4.77
N LEU A 72 12.24 -0.43 4.52
CA LEU A 72 10.86 -0.15 4.97
C LEU A 72 10.72 -0.07 6.49
N LYS A 73 11.49 -0.87 7.23
CA LYS A 73 11.51 -0.86 8.69
C LYS A 73 12.19 0.41 9.22
N CYS A 74 13.35 0.77 8.66
CA CYS A 74 14.12 1.95 9.05
C CYS A 74 13.42 3.26 8.67
N SER A 75 12.79 3.31 7.49
CA SER A 75 12.04 4.47 7.02
C SER A 75 10.70 4.68 7.74
N ARG A 76 10.26 3.67 8.53
CA ARG A 76 9.00 3.65 9.29
C ARG A 76 7.77 3.96 8.42
N VAL A 77 7.83 3.66 7.13
CA VAL A 77 6.78 4.03 6.18
C VAL A 77 5.47 3.30 6.45
N ARG A 78 4.35 3.98 6.19
CA ARG A 78 3.00 3.43 6.32
C ARG A 78 2.19 3.76 5.08
N ILE A 79 1.52 2.76 4.52
CA ILE A 79 0.50 2.98 3.49
C ILE A 79 -0.86 3.06 4.17
N VAL A 80 -1.43 4.25 4.17
CA VAL A 80 -2.69 4.57 4.84
C VAL A 80 -3.78 4.74 3.80
N SER A 81 -4.96 4.20 4.06
CA SER A 81 -6.15 4.50 3.25
C SER A 81 -7.42 4.09 3.96
N TYR A 82 -8.55 4.61 3.50
CA TYR A 82 -9.85 4.10 3.89
C TYR A 82 -10.03 2.64 3.39
N PRO A 83 -10.90 1.83 4.04
CA PRO A 83 -11.32 0.56 3.48
C PRO A 83 -11.79 0.70 2.03
N ARG A 84 -11.38 -0.24 1.16
CA ARG A 84 -11.81 -0.35 -0.24
C ARG A 84 -11.32 0.72 -1.22
N SER A 85 -10.33 1.53 -0.85
CA SER A 85 -9.64 2.48 -1.76
C SER A 85 -8.60 1.82 -2.70
N GLY A 86 -8.72 0.53 -3.06
CA GLY A 86 -7.82 -0.10 -4.06
C GLY A 86 -6.51 -0.72 -3.54
N ARG A 87 -6.28 -0.77 -2.22
CA ARG A 87 -5.04 -1.27 -1.57
C ARG A 87 -4.58 -2.67 -2.01
N THR A 88 -5.54 -3.54 -2.30
CA THR A 88 -5.25 -4.91 -2.71
C THR A 88 -4.38 -4.91 -3.95
N TRP A 89 -4.72 -4.08 -4.94
CA TRP A 89 -4.02 -4.03 -6.20
C TRP A 89 -2.58 -3.55 -6.02
N LEU A 90 -2.40 -2.43 -5.32
CA LEU A 90 -1.09 -1.89 -4.98
C LEU A 90 -0.24 -2.89 -4.19
N ARG A 91 -0.83 -3.58 -3.22
CA ARG A 91 -0.12 -4.61 -2.44
C ARG A 91 0.41 -5.73 -3.33
N LEU A 92 -0.38 -6.21 -4.28
CA LEU A 92 0.03 -7.30 -5.16
C LEU A 92 1.21 -6.88 -6.03
N MET A 93 1.13 -5.70 -6.65
CA MET A 93 2.23 -5.16 -7.46
C MET A 93 3.50 -4.98 -6.64
N LEU A 94 3.40 -4.38 -5.43
CA LEU A 94 4.56 -4.20 -4.56
C LEU A 94 5.14 -5.54 -4.08
N HIS A 95 4.30 -6.52 -3.77
CA HIS A 95 4.76 -7.85 -3.40
C HIS A 95 5.52 -8.53 -4.55
N ASP A 96 5.03 -8.42 -5.79
CA ASP A 96 5.72 -8.96 -6.97
C ASP A 96 7.08 -8.26 -7.20
N LEU A 97 7.22 -7.02 -6.74
CA LEU A 97 8.49 -6.27 -6.68
C LEU A 97 9.32 -6.57 -5.42
N SER A 98 8.93 -7.54 -4.57
CA SER A 98 9.58 -7.85 -3.29
C SER A 98 9.63 -6.66 -2.32
N VAL A 99 8.58 -5.83 -2.33
CA VAL A 99 8.39 -4.66 -1.48
C VAL A 99 7.10 -4.87 -0.68
N ASP A 100 7.20 -5.18 0.63
CA ASP A 100 6.01 -5.42 1.47
C ASP A 100 5.85 -4.37 2.58
N PRO A 101 5.40 -3.15 2.27
CA PRO A 101 5.22 -2.10 3.26
C PRO A 101 4.03 -2.41 4.18
N ARG A 102 4.00 -1.73 5.34
CA ARG A 102 2.88 -1.86 6.28
C ARG A 102 1.70 -0.99 5.87
N PHE A 103 0.64 -1.67 5.48
CA PHE A 103 -0.66 -1.12 5.15
C PHE A 103 -1.55 -1.04 6.41
N THR A 104 -2.14 0.13 6.68
CA THR A 104 -3.10 0.35 7.78
C THR A 104 -4.35 1.10 7.32
N HIS A 105 -5.44 0.97 8.09
CA HIS A 105 -6.65 1.81 7.95
C HIS A 105 -6.71 2.92 9.00
N ALA A 106 -5.72 3.00 9.88
CA ALA A 106 -5.60 4.02 10.93
C ALA A 106 -6.94 4.36 11.60
N GLY A 107 -7.59 3.36 12.19
CA GLY A 107 -8.87 3.56 12.88
C GLY A 107 -10.12 3.45 12.01
N ALA A 108 -10.01 3.47 10.68
CA ALA A 108 -11.17 3.50 9.79
C ALA A 108 -11.89 2.16 9.58
N LYS A 109 -11.44 1.06 10.22
CA LYS A 109 -12.16 -0.21 10.17
C LYS A 109 -13.53 -0.08 10.84
N ARG A 110 -14.59 -0.58 10.20
CA ARG A 110 -15.96 -0.57 10.77
C ARG A 110 -16.03 -1.10 12.20
N LYS A 111 -15.30 -2.17 12.52
CA LYS A 111 -15.31 -2.80 13.86
C LYS A 111 -14.96 -1.84 15.00
N LEU A 112 -14.30 -0.72 14.70
CA LEU A 112 -13.95 0.31 15.69
C LEU A 112 -15.06 1.33 15.91
N GLY A 113 -16.12 1.32 15.10
CA GLY A 113 -17.35 2.09 15.32
C GLY A 113 -17.20 3.62 15.30
N ARG A 114 -16.03 4.16 14.96
CA ARG A 114 -15.74 5.60 14.94
C ARG A 114 -16.61 6.32 13.92
N GLY A 115 -17.31 7.37 14.37
CA GLY A 115 -18.08 8.28 13.52
C GLY A 115 -17.19 9.36 12.90
N PRO A 116 -17.75 10.30 12.13
CA PRO A 116 -17.00 11.38 11.48
C PRO A 116 -16.22 12.24 12.48
N ASP A 117 -16.80 12.49 13.66
CA ASP A 117 -16.21 13.22 14.79
C ASP A 117 -14.91 12.61 15.33
N THR A 118 -14.79 11.27 15.30
CA THR A 118 -13.71 10.53 15.95
C THR A 118 -12.82 9.78 14.96
N ILE A 119 -13.14 9.79 13.66
CA ILE A 119 -12.45 8.98 12.65
C ILE A 119 -10.96 9.36 12.51
N CYS A 120 -10.63 10.63 12.73
CA CYS A 120 -9.27 11.20 12.63
C CYS A 120 -8.46 11.12 13.92
N SER A 121 -9.02 10.57 15.02
CA SER A 121 -8.38 10.52 16.35
C SER A 121 -7.00 9.83 16.37
N SER A 122 -6.72 8.91 15.44
CA SER A 122 -5.43 8.21 15.38
C SER A 122 -4.43 8.81 14.39
N ILE A 123 -4.69 9.98 13.81
CA ILE A 123 -3.74 10.62 12.87
C ILE A 123 -2.42 10.97 13.57
N ALA A 124 -2.50 11.50 14.79
CA ALA A 124 -1.33 11.90 15.58
C ALA A 124 -0.35 10.75 15.85
N ASP A 125 -0.84 9.50 15.92
CA ASP A 125 0.00 8.30 16.05
C ASP A 125 1.00 8.14 14.88
N TYR A 126 0.79 8.83 13.76
CA TYR A 126 1.59 8.74 12.55
C TYR A 126 2.49 9.95 12.31
N PHE A 127 2.43 10.99 13.15
CA PHE A 127 3.34 12.13 13.06
C PHE A 127 4.81 11.67 13.11
N GLY A 128 5.65 12.35 12.33
CA GLY A 128 7.05 11.97 12.14
C GLY A 128 7.30 10.65 11.40
N LYS A 129 6.28 9.97 10.88
CA LYS A 129 6.43 8.82 9.95
C LYS A 129 6.35 9.27 8.50
N ARG A 130 6.84 8.43 7.59
CA ARG A 130 6.56 8.57 6.15
C ARG A 130 5.20 7.94 5.84
N VAL A 131 4.33 8.65 5.13
CA VAL A 131 2.97 8.21 4.83
C VAL A 131 2.74 8.28 3.33
N LEU A 132 2.43 7.13 2.72
CA LEU A 132 1.81 7.08 1.40
C LEU A 132 0.30 6.94 1.61
N PHE A 133 -0.46 7.96 1.23
CA PHE A 133 -1.89 8.00 1.38
C PHE A 133 -2.58 7.59 0.07
N LEU A 134 -3.30 6.47 0.09
CA LEU A 134 -4.01 5.98 -1.09
C LEU A 134 -5.46 6.46 -1.07
N LEU A 135 -5.80 7.26 -2.07
CA LEU A 135 -7.10 7.83 -2.35
C LEU A 135 -7.80 7.06 -3.46
N ARG A 136 -9.12 7.14 -3.46
CA ARG A 136 -9.99 6.69 -4.54
C ARG A 136 -11.22 7.59 -4.51
N ASP A 137 -11.89 7.75 -5.64
CA ASP A 137 -13.19 8.41 -5.68
C ASP A 137 -14.09 7.91 -4.54
N PRO A 138 -14.64 8.80 -3.71
CA PRO A 138 -15.34 8.40 -2.51
C PRO A 138 -16.65 7.67 -2.82
N ARG A 139 -17.30 7.95 -3.96
CA ARG A 139 -18.59 7.36 -4.36
C ARG A 139 -18.37 5.90 -4.75
N ASP A 140 -17.34 5.65 -5.54
CA ASP A 140 -16.88 4.28 -5.84
C ASP A 140 -16.45 3.51 -4.59
N THR A 141 -15.82 4.21 -3.64
CA THR A 141 -15.32 3.62 -2.40
C THR A 141 -16.46 3.19 -1.48
N VAL A 142 -17.49 4.02 -1.29
CA VAL A 142 -18.64 3.69 -0.42
C VAL A 142 -19.43 2.50 -0.98
N VAL A 143 -19.67 2.45 -2.29
CA VAL A 143 -20.34 1.31 -2.95
C VAL A 143 -19.52 0.02 -2.78
N SER A 144 -18.20 0.10 -2.99
CA SER A 144 -17.32 -1.06 -2.77
C SER A 144 -17.25 -1.49 -1.29
N HIS A 145 -17.46 -0.57 -0.35
CA HIS A 145 -17.51 -0.84 1.07
C HIS A 145 -18.83 -1.50 1.49
N PHE A 146 -19.96 -1.07 0.93
CA PHE A 146 -21.25 -1.72 1.13
C PHE A 146 -21.19 -3.21 0.78
N HIS A 147 -20.80 -3.56 -0.45
CA HIS A 147 -20.69 -4.97 -0.87
C HIS A 147 -19.72 -5.79 -0.02
N HIS A 148 -18.62 -5.17 0.41
CA HIS A 148 -17.69 -5.83 1.33
C HIS A 148 -18.34 -6.11 2.68
N CYS A 149 -19.10 -5.16 3.24
CA CYS A 149 -19.78 -5.32 4.51
C CYS A 149 -20.91 -6.36 4.43
N VAL A 150 -21.72 -6.35 3.38
CA VAL A 150 -22.77 -7.37 3.14
C VAL A 150 -22.15 -8.76 3.10
N ARG A 151 -21.10 -8.96 2.30
CA ARG A 151 -20.39 -10.25 2.19
C ARG A 151 -19.82 -10.73 3.51
N GLN A 152 -19.25 -9.83 4.31
CA GLN A 152 -18.68 -10.18 5.60
C GLN A 152 -19.73 -10.36 6.69
N LYS A 153 -21.03 -10.31 6.33
CA LYS A 153 -22.18 -10.35 7.26
C LYS A 153 -22.05 -9.27 8.35
N TYR A 154 -21.56 -8.11 7.94
CA TYR A 154 -21.33 -6.94 8.78
C TYR A 154 -22.40 -5.87 8.62
N TRP A 155 -23.28 -6.06 7.64
CA TRP A 155 -24.39 -5.19 7.30
C TRP A 155 -25.48 -6.05 6.65
N ASP A 156 -26.71 -5.86 7.09
CA ASP A 156 -27.93 -6.55 6.68
C ASP A 156 -28.99 -5.59 6.09
N GLY A 157 -28.77 -4.29 6.20
CA GLY A 157 -29.61 -3.26 5.59
C GLY A 157 -29.34 -3.03 4.11
N ASP A 158 -29.97 -1.99 3.57
CA ASP A 158 -29.83 -1.58 2.17
C ASP A 158 -28.65 -0.62 1.93
N LEU A 159 -28.42 -0.30 0.66
CA LEU A 159 -27.38 0.63 0.24
C LEU A 159 -27.68 2.09 0.68
N PRO A 160 -28.92 2.62 0.53
CA PRO A 160 -29.29 3.94 1.05
C PRO A 160 -28.97 4.16 2.54
N GLY A 161 -29.32 3.20 3.40
CA GLY A 161 -29.01 3.25 4.83
C GLY A 161 -27.50 3.14 5.11
N PHE A 162 -26.78 2.35 4.31
CA PHE A 162 -25.33 2.24 4.44
C PHE A 162 -24.60 3.54 4.10
N VAL A 163 -24.99 4.21 3.01
CA VAL A 163 -24.40 5.46 2.53
C VAL A 163 -24.58 6.58 3.56
N ARG A 164 -25.74 6.64 4.23
CA ARG A 164 -26.07 7.66 5.24
C ARG A 164 -25.61 7.32 6.66
N SER A 165 -25.10 6.11 6.89
CA SER A 165 -24.68 5.66 8.22
C SER A 165 -23.44 6.44 8.72
N PRO A 166 -23.46 7.02 9.92
CA PRO A 166 -22.29 7.71 10.47
C PRO A 166 -21.11 6.77 10.75
N LYS A 167 -21.35 5.45 10.90
CA LYS A 167 -20.31 4.46 11.25
C LYS A 167 -19.64 3.82 10.04
N THR A 168 -20.24 3.91 8.86
CA THR A 168 -19.77 3.20 7.65
C THR A 168 -19.88 4.01 6.36
N GLY A 169 -20.72 5.03 6.36
CA GLY A 169 -21.20 5.76 5.20
C GLY A 169 -20.24 6.80 4.66
N PHE A 170 -20.80 7.65 3.80
CA PHE A 170 -20.06 8.51 2.89
C PHE A 170 -19.36 9.66 3.60
N GLU A 171 -20.06 10.38 4.48
CA GLU A 171 -19.49 11.52 5.24
C GLU A 171 -18.25 11.12 6.04
N ARG A 172 -18.31 9.97 6.73
CA ARG A 172 -17.18 9.41 7.48
C ARG A 172 -15.94 9.19 6.61
N LEU A 173 -16.14 8.75 5.36
CA LEU A 173 -15.07 8.58 4.39
C LEU A 173 -14.47 9.93 3.96
N LEU A 174 -15.32 10.93 3.70
CA LEU A 174 -14.86 12.28 3.34
C LEU A 174 -14.01 12.89 4.46
N VAL A 175 -14.51 12.85 5.70
CA VAL A 175 -13.80 13.39 6.88
C VAL A 175 -12.48 12.66 7.11
N PHE A 176 -12.45 11.33 6.93
CA PHE A 176 -11.19 10.60 6.99
C PHE A 176 -10.20 11.09 5.93
N ASN A 177 -10.62 11.19 4.67
CA ASN A 177 -9.72 11.59 3.59
C ASN A 177 -9.19 13.01 3.80
N LEU A 178 -10.08 13.96 4.10
CA LEU A 178 -9.71 15.36 4.34
C LEU A 178 -8.77 15.50 5.54
N GLY A 179 -9.07 14.86 6.67
CA GLY A 179 -8.21 14.97 7.85
C GLY A 179 -6.79 14.43 7.63
N TRP A 180 -6.63 13.36 6.84
CA TRP A 180 -5.30 12.86 6.49
C TRP A 180 -4.53 13.80 5.56
N LEU A 181 -5.22 14.47 4.65
CA LEU A 181 -4.62 15.44 3.74
C LEU A 181 -4.28 16.75 4.45
N GLU A 182 -5.15 17.26 5.32
CA GLU A 182 -4.89 18.44 6.14
C GLU A 182 -3.68 18.23 7.07
N ALA A 183 -3.52 17.03 7.61
CA ALA A 183 -2.41 16.69 8.47
C ALA A 183 -1.07 16.48 7.73
N ASN A 184 -1.01 16.66 6.41
CA ASN A 184 0.15 16.27 5.59
C ASN A 184 1.48 16.83 6.11
N ALA A 185 1.48 18.09 6.59
CA ALA A 185 2.66 18.82 7.05
C ALA A 185 3.25 18.26 8.35
N HIS A 186 2.50 17.46 9.10
CA HIS A 186 2.96 16.85 10.36
C HIS A 186 3.68 15.50 10.16
N PHE A 187 3.67 14.97 8.95
CA PHE A 187 4.39 13.73 8.62
C PHE A 187 5.83 14.03 8.20
N LYS A 188 6.73 13.06 8.42
CA LYS A 188 8.13 13.19 7.98
C LYS A 188 8.25 13.28 6.46
N ALA A 189 7.38 12.58 5.75
CA ALA A 189 7.17 12.71 4.32
C ALA A 189 5.75 12.24 4.02
N PHE A 190 5.08 12.92 3.12
CA PHE A 190 3.72 12.57 2.70
C PHE A 190 3.67 12.52 1.17
N ALA A 191 2.96 11.54 0.63
CA ALA A 191 2.61 11.48 -0.78
C ALA A 191 1.19 10.95 -0.90
N ALA A 192 0.40 11.54 -1.78
CA ALA A 192 -0.92 11.05 -2.13
C ALA A 192 -0.86 10.28 -3.46
N LEU A 193 -1.51 9.11 -3.49
CA LEU A 193 -1.67 8.30 -4.69
C LEU A 193 -3.16 8.10 -4.93
N ARG A 194 -3.66 8.44 -6.11
CA ARG A 194 -5.04 8.13 -6.51
C ARG A 194 -5.10 6.77 -7.17
N TYR A 195 -6.14 6.02 -6.84
CA TYR A 195 -6.45 4.76 -7.50
C TYR A 195 -6.70 4.95 -9.00
N GLU A 196 -7.32 6.07 -9.37
CA GLU A 196 -7.64 6.43 -10.74
C GLU A 196 -6.35 6.64 -11.56
N ASP A 197 -5.41 7.43 -11.04
CA ASP A 197 -4.11 7.66 -11.67
C ASP A 197 -3.30 6.36 -11.77
N LEU A 198 -3.29 5.55 -10.69
CA LEU A 198 -2.65 4.23 -10.69
C LEU A 198 -3.26 3.30 -11.75
N LYS A 199 -4.54 3.46 -12.05
CA LYS A 199 -5.22 2.65 -13.06
C LYS A 199 -4.94 3.14 -14.48
N GLN A 200 -4.84 4.44 -14.66
CA GLN A 200 -4.59 5.07 -15.95
C GLN A 200 -3.15 4.85 -16.42
N ASP A 201 -2.17 5.03 -15.52
CA ASP A 201 -0.75 4.83 -15.80
C ASP A 201 -0.07 4.06 -14.66
N THR A 202 -0.31 2.75 -14.66
CA THR A 202 0.17 1.86 -13.59
C THR A 202 1.69 1.85 -13.48
N GLU A 203 2.41 1.86 -14.60
CA GLU A 203 3.87 1.77 -14.60
C GLU A 203 4.49 3.03 -13.98
N ALA A 204 4.05 4.22 -14.43
CA ALA A 204 4.58 5.47 -13.93
C ALA A 204 4.26 5.68 -12.44
N GLU A 205 3.02 5.41 -12.01
CA GLU A 205 2.65 5.53 -10.60
C GLU A 205 3.37 4.51 -9.72
N LEU A 206 3.55 3.28 -10.19
CA LEU A 206 4.28 2.26 -9.43
C LEU A 206 5.76 2.65 -9.27
N ALA A 207 6.39 3.22 -10.30
CA ALA A 207 7.75 3.76 -10.20
C ALA A 207 7.83 4.88 -9.15
N ARG A 208 6.85 5.80 -9.13
CA ARG A 208 6.76 6.86 -8.12
C ARG A 208 6.59 6.31 -6.71
N VAL A 209 5.74 5.30 -6.51
CA VAL A 209 5.60 4.60 -5.23
C VAL A 209 6.92 3.99 -4.78
N ILE A 210 7.62 3.26 -5.67
CA ILE A 210 8.89 2.60 -5.33
C ILE A 210 9.95 3.62 -4.92
N SER A 211 10.03 4.75 -5.64
CA SER A 211 10.90 5.88 -5.29
C SER A 211 10.56 6.44 -3.90
N PHE A 212 9.28 6.71 -3.61
CA PHE A 212 8.84 7.20 -2.31
C PHE A 212 9.15 6.23 -1.16
N LEU A 213 9.04 4.92 -1.41
CA LEU A 213 9.37 3.87 -0.45
C LEU A 213 10.89 3.68 -0.28
N ALA A 214 11.72 4.33 -1.10
CA ALA A 214 13.16 4.18 -1.20
C ALA A 214 13.62 2.74 -1.54
N CYS A 215 12.79 1.97 -2.26
CA CYS A 215 13.05 0.58 -2.60
C CYS A 215 13.62 0.43 -4.03
N GLY A 216 14.74 1.11 -4.29
CA GLY A 216 15.34 1.28 -5.63
C GLY A 216 15.92 0.03 -6.30
N LEU A 217 15.83 -1.16 -5.68
CA LEU A 217 16.31 -2.42 -6.27
C LEU A 217 15.43 -2.94 -7.42
N SER A 218 14.33 -2.24 -7.71
CA SER A 218 13.41 -2.58 -8.80
C SER A 218 13.79 -1.76 -10.02
N GLY A 219 14.31 -2.38 -11.07
CA GLY A 219 14.50 -1.73 -12.36
C GLY A 219 13.17 -1.50 -13.09
N SER A 220 13.21 -0.69 -14.14
CA SER A 220 12.05 -0.37 -14.98
C SER A 220 11.39 -1.64 -15.55
N GLU A 221 12.19 -2.62 -15.98
CA GLU A 221 11.67 -3.88 -16.52
C GLU A 221 10.84 -4.67 -15.49
N GLN A 222 11.29 -4.76 -14.24
CA GLN A 222 10.52 -5.44 -13.19
C GLN A 222 9.23 -4.69 -12.87
N ILE A 223 9.26 -3.35 -12.89
CA ILE A 223 8.07 -2.51 -12.67
C ILE A 223 7.05 -2.73 -13.80
N SER A 224 7.50 -2.70 -15.05
CA SER A 224 6.65 -2.94 -16.21
C SER A 224 6.04 -4.35 -16.19
N LYS A 225 6.83 -5.38 -15.85
CA LYS A 225 6.34 -6.75 -15.65
C LYS A 225 5.29 -6.83 -14.54
N ALA A 226 5.52 -6.19 -13.41
CA ALA A 226 4.57 -6.18 -12.29
C ALA A 226 3.25 -5.46 -12.66
N ALA A 227 3.33 -4.35 -13.40
CA ALA A 227 2.17 -3.62 -13.90
C ALA A 227 1.34 -4.49 -14.86
N ALA A 228 2.00 -5.11 -15.86
CA ALA A 228 1.35 -6.00 -16.82
C ALA A 228 0.72 -7.25 -16.18
N ALA A 229 1.36 -7.80 -15.15
CA ALA A 229 0.88 -8.99 -14.44
C ALA A 229 -0.43 -8.74 -13.66
N GLN A 230 -0.76 -7.49 -13.33
CA GLN A 230 -1.93 -7.14 -12.51
C GLN A 230 -3.09 -6.51 -13.29
N SER A 231 -3.28 -6.90 -14.56
CA SER A 231 -4.54 -6.59 -15.26
C SER A 231 -5.76 -7.10 -14.46
N PHE A 232 -6.92 -6.46 -14.63
CA PHE A 232 -8.14 -6.83 -13.91
C PHE A 232 -8.48 -8.33 -14.10
N ASP A 233 -8.33 -8.83 -15.32
CA ASP A 233 -8.57 -10.24 -15.65
C ASP A 233 -7.57 -11.17 -14.98
N HIS A 234 -6.30 -10.80 -14.91
CA HIS A 234 -5.30 -11.57 -14.19
C HIS A 234 -5.59 -11.62 -12.69
N MET A 235 -5.99 -10.51 -12.08
CA MET A 235 -6.38 -10.50 -10.67
C MET A 235 -7.61 -11.38 -10.41
N LYS A 236 -8.63 -11.33 -11.28
CA LYS A 236 -9.82 -12.17 -11.18
C LYS A 236 -9.46 -13.66 -11.28
N LYS A 237 -8.53 -14.01 -12.18
CA LYS A 237 -7.98 -15.38 -12.31
C LYS A 237 -7.21 -15.82 -11.05
N ARG A 238 -6.35 -14.95 -10.49
CA ARG A 238 -5.57 -15.24 -9.26
C ARG A 238 -6.44 -15.35 -8.01
N GLU A 239 -7.52 -14.56 -7.94
CA GLU A 239 -8.51 -14.71 -6.87
C GLU A 239 -9.23 -16.06 -6.99
N LYS A 240 -9.64 -16.43 -8.21
CA LYS A 240 -10.32 -17.72 -8.49
C LYS A 240 -9.43 -18.93 -8.24
N SER A 241 -8.13 -18.84 -8.51
CA SER A 241 -7.19 -19.95 -8.29
C SER A 241 -6.89 -20.24 -6.81
N GLY A 242 -7.34 -19.38 -5.89
CA GLY A 242 -7.00 -19.49 -4.46
C GLY A 242 -5.58 -19.04 -4.13
N GLU A 243 -4.78 -18.62 -5.12
CA GLU A 243 -3.42 -18.12 -4.92
C GLU A 243 -3.40 -16.95 -3.93
N LEU A 244 -4.36 -16.03 -4.05
CA LEU A 244 -4.46 -14.90 -3.15
C LEU A 244 -4.80 -15.32 -1.71
N HIS A 245 -5.62 -16.36 -1.54
CA HIS A 245 -5.92 -16.93 -0.23
C HIS A 245 -4.68 -17.57 0.40
N LEU A 246 -3.94 -18.38 -0.36
CA LEU A 246 -2.69 -19.00 0.10
C LEU A 246 -1.66 -17.95 0.52
N ARG A 247 -1.55 -16.84 -0.22
CA ARG A 247 -0.53 -15.80 0.00
C ARG A 247 -0.90 -14.79 1.07
N PHE A 248 -2.19 -14.44 1.20
CA PHE A 248 -2.65 -13.34 2.06
C PHE A 248 -3.72 -13.75 3.09
N GLY A 249 -3.98 -15.06 3.19
CA GLY A 249 -4.86 -15.70 4.16
C GLY A 249 -6.34 -15.43 3.95
N ASN A 250 -7.12 -15.56 5.04
CA ASN A 250 -8.58 -15.40 5.07
C ASN A 250 -9.10 -14.03 4.61
N ARG A 251 -8.21 -13.07 4.35
CA ARG A 251 -8.58 -11.78 3.73
C ARG A 251 -8.95 -11.95 2.25
N PHE A 252 -8.53 -13.04 1.62
CA PHE A 252 -8.75 -13.38 0.21
C PHE A 252 -9.50 -14.70 0.01
N THR A 253 -10.29 -15.13 0.99
CA THR A 253 -11.17 -16.29 0.80
C THR A 253 -12.15 -15.99 -0.32
N ALA A 254 -12.10 -16.80 -1.39
CA ALA A 254 -13.08 -16.74 -2.46
C ALA A 254 -14.46 -17.00 -1.85
N SER A 255 -15.33 -16.00 -1.86
CA SER A 255 -16.73 -16.22 -1.45
C SER A 255 -17.64 -16.03 -2.66
N SER A 256 -18.26 -17.14 -3.04
CA SER A 256 -19.34 -17.29 -4.01
C SER A 256 -18.99 -17.09 -5.50
N GLU A 257 -19.83 -17.68 -6.34
CA GLU A 257 -19.78 -17.59 -7.81
C GLU A 257 -20.21 -16.21 -8.33
N HIS A 258 -20.93 -15.41 -7.54
CA HIS A 258 -21.43 -14.09 -7.93
C HIS A 258 -20.33 -13.01 -7.85
N ASP A 259 -20.13 -12.31 -8.97
CA ASP A 259 -19.11 -11.26 -9.10
C ASP A 259 -19.23 -10.18 -8.02
N ASN A 260 -20.46 -9.83 -7.60
CA ASN A 260 -20.70 -8.80 -6.58
C ASN A 260 -20.14 -9.13 -5.19
N GLN A 261 -19.88 -10.40 -4.91
CA GLN A 261 -19.30 -10.84 -3.64
C GLN A 261 -17.78 -11.07 -3.75
N ARG A 262 -17.14 -10.83 -4.89
CA ARG A 262 -15.67 -10.96 -5.04
C ARG A 262 -14.92 -9.77 -4.45
N ILE A 263 -13.65 -9.98 -4.07
CA ILE A 263 -12.78 -8.86 -3.65
C ILE A 263 -12.47 -7.98 -4.84
N VAL A 264 -12.16 -8.60 -5.98
CA VAL A 264 -12.02 -7.99 -7.30
C VAL A 264 -13.38 -8.07 -8.00
N ARG A 265 -14.21 -7.05 -7.78
CA ARG A 265 -15.61 -7.02 -8.24
C ARG A 265 -15.75 -6.57 -9.69
N ARG A 266 -15.50 -5.28 -9.95
CA ARG A 266 -15.54 -4.67 -11.29
C ARG A 266 -14.25 -3.99 -11.69
N GLY A 267 -13.51 -3.42 -10.72
CA GLY A 267 -12.29 -2.66 -11.03
C GLY A 267 -12.53 -1.47 -11.97
N VAL A 268 -13.78 -1.05 -12.16
CA VAL A 268 -14.19 0.07 -13.00
C VAL A 268 -14.16 1.35 -12.18
N ILE A 269 -13.71 2.43 -12.80
CA ILE A 269 -13.81 3.81 -12.29
C ILE A 269 -15.20 4.33 -12.66
N GLY A 270 -15.91 4.93 -11.71
CA GLY A 270 -17.24 5.49 -11.96
C GLY A 270 -18.37 4.46 -11.89
N GLY A 271 -18.10 3.25 -11.39
CA GLY A 271 -19.11 2.21 -11.27
C GLY A 271 -20.27 2.58 -10.34
N HIS A 272 -20.08 3.55 -9.43
CA HIS A 272 -21.15 4.03 -8.56
C HIS A 272 -22.40 4.53 -9.32
N MET A 273 -22.25 5.04 -10.55
CA MET A 273 -23.36 5.53 -11.37
C MET A 273 -24.40 4.45 -11.68
N ASP A 274 -23.97 3.18 -11.78
CA ASP A 274 -24.85 2.05 -12.08
C ASP A 274 -25.59 1.52 -10.83
N GLU A 275 -25.16 1.91 -9.63
CA GLU A 275 -25.59 1.27 -8.37
C GLU A 275 -26.22 2.21 -7.36
N LEU A 276 -25.82 3.49 -7.37
CA LEU A 276 -26.48 4.51 -6.57
C LEU A 276 -27.72 4.98 -7.33
N ALA A 277 -28.89 4.94 -6.68
CA ALA A 277 -30.06 5.58 -7.24
C ALA A 277 -29.87 7.11 -7.26
N PRO A 278 -30.63 7.86 -8.07
CA PRO A 278 -30.46 9.31 -8.20
C PRO A 278 -30.43 10.07 -6.87
N ALA A 279 -31.29 9.68 -5.91
CA ALA A 279 -31.32 10.30 -4.59
C ALA A 279 -30.04 10.07 -3.75
N GLU A 280 -29.37 8.92 -3.90
CA GLU A 280 -28.08 8.68 -3.25
C GLU A 280 -26.93 9.41 -3.94
N GLN A 281 -26.99 9.56 -5.27
CA GLN A 281 -26.03 10.35 -6.03
C GLN A 281 -26.11 11.82 -5.59
N GLU A 282 -27.30 12.38 -5.55
CA GLU A 282 -27.56 13.75 -5.09
C GLU A 282 -27.06 13.95 -3.65
N PHE A 283 -27.39 13.04 -2.73
CA PHE A 283 -26.87 13.08 -1.36
C PHE A 283 -25.33 13.09 -1.30
N CYS A 284 -24.67 12.30 -2.15
CA CYS A 284 -23.21 12.31 -2.23
C CYS A 284 -22.68 13.66 -2.76
N GLU A 285 -23.28 14.21 -3.81
CA GLU A 285 -22.89 15.52 -4.37
C GLU A 285 -23.09 16.67 -3.37
N GLU A 286 -24.19 16.66 -2.62
CA GLU A 286 -24.44 17.63 -1.55
C GLU A 286 -23.33 17.60 -0.49
N LEU A 287 -22.92 16.40 -0.07
CA LEU A 287 -21.83 16.25 0.89
C LEU A 287 -20.47 16.64 0.28
N LEU A 288 -20.20 16.28 -0.97
CA LEU A 288 -18.97 16.71 -1.65
C LEU A 288 -18.88 18.24 -1.70
N THR A 289 -20.00 18.91 -2.00
CA THR A 289 -20.10 20.38 -1.99
C THR A 289 -19.94 20.94 -0.59
N ARG A 290 -20.68 20.41 0.40
CA ARG A 290 -20.64 20.87 1.80
C ARG A 290 -19.23 20.82 2.39
N TYR A 291 -18.46 19.79 2.05
CA TYR A 291 -17.09 19.60 2.52
C TYR A 291 -16.03 20.24 1.61
N ASN A 292 -16.42 20.95 0.55
CA ASN A 292 -15.53 21.45 -0.50
C ASN A 292 -14.54 20.38 -0.97
N TYR A 293 -15.01 19.13 -1.06
CA TYR A 293 -14.14 17.95 -1.11
C TYR A 293 -13.26 17.95 -2.35
N ASN A 294 -13.84 18.15 -3.53
CA ASN A 294 -13.10 18.12 -4.80
C ASN A 294 -12.05 19.24 -4.85
N LEU A 295 -12.42 20.46 -4.46
CA LEU A 295 -11.50 21.61 -4.40
C LEU A 295 -10.33 21.35 -3.45
N ASN A 296 -10.61 20.81 -2.26
CA ASN A 296 -9.58 20.47 -1.29
C ASN A 296 -8.66 19.36 -1.83
N ILE A 297 -9.21 18.32 -2.43
CA ILE A 297 -8.45 17.21 -3.01
C ILE A 297 -7.52 17.71 -4.11
N ASP A 298 -8.02 18.52 -5.05
CA ASP A 298 -7.23 19.05 -6.15
C ASP A 298 -6.10 19.96 -5.65
N ARG A 299 -6.40 20.84 -4.68
CA ARG A 299 -5.38 21.66 -4.01
C ARG A 299 -4.32 20.77 -3.35
N PHE A 300 -4.73 19.79 -2.56
CA PHE A 300 -3.80 18.92 -1.86
C PHE A 300 -2.98 18.04 -2.81
N ILE A 301 -3.51 17.61 -3.94
CA ILE A 301 -2.74 16.84 -4.93
C ILE A 301 -1.71 17.74 -5.61
N ALA A 302 -2.06 19.00 -5.90
CA ALA A 302 -1.12 19.96 -6.46
C ALA A 302 0.02 20.28 -5.47
N GLU A 303 -0.30 20.42 -4.17
CA GLU A 303 0.65 20.76 -3.10
C GLU A 303 1.46 19.54 -2.61
N ALA A 304 0.81 18.40 -2.43
CA ALA A 304 1.40 17.13 -1.98
C ALA A 304 1.84 16.23 -3.13
N ALA A 305 2.01 16.81 -4.34
CA ALA A 305 2.63 16.15 -5.46
C ALA A 305 3.94 15.50 -5.00
N TRP A 306 4.18 14.27 -5.46
CA TRP A 306 5.31 13.42 -5.11
C TRP A 306 6.54 14.23 -4.71
N PRO A 307 7.14 13.97 -3.53
CA PRO A 307 8.25 14.78 -3.05
C PRO A 307 9.26 14.94 -4.18
N ARG A 308 9.42 16.18 -4.64
CA ARG A 308 10.30 16.50 -5.77
C ARG A 308 11.68 15.97 -5.40
N ASN A 309 12.28 15.17 -6.29
CA ASN A 309 13.59 14.58 -6.06
C ASN A 309 14.55 15.66 -5.52
N GLY A 310 15.04 15.48 -4.29
CA GLY A 310 16.09 16.33 -3.72
C GLY A 310 15.69 17.41 -2.71
N GLN A 311 14.65 17.22 -1.88
CA GLN A 311 14.62 17.95 -0.60
C GLN A 311 15.28 17.13 0.53
N PRO A 312 16.16 17.76 1.33
CA PRO A 312 17.08 17.09 2.27
C PRO A 312 16.39 16.27 3.36
#